data_AF-Q0YP83-F1
#
_entry.id   AF-Q0YP83-F1
#
_cell.length_a   1.000
_cell.length_b   1.000
_cell.length_c   1.000
_cell.angle_alpha   90.00
_cell.angle_beta   90.00
_cell.angle_gamma   90.00
#
_symmetry.space_group_name_H-M   'P 1'
#
loop_
_entity.id
_entity.type
_entity.pdbx_description
1 polymer ?
#
loop_
_entity_poly.entity_id
_entity_poly.type
_entity_poly.pdbx_seq_one_letter_code
_entity_poly.pdbx_strand_id
1 'polypeptide(L)' 'MASCSTNGHMNFNVELLLLDQALWDYVIVHELLHFFVPNHGKLWKSLMRLHLGEYEMQEAALRKIASQPR' A
#
# COMPACT_ATOMS: atom_id res chain seq x y z
N MET A 1 -7.75 -0.38 -5.37
CA MET A 1 -8.00 0.04 -3.96
C MET A 1 -7.76 -1.15 -3.05
N ALA A 2 -7.22 -0.92 -1.87
CA ALA A 2 -7.15 -1.88 -0.76
C ALA A 2 -7.56 -1.18 0.53
N SER A 3 -7.98 -1.96 1.53
CA SER A 3 -8.30 -1.43 2.85
C SER A 3 -8.07 -2.45 3.95
N CYS A 4 -7.77 -1.94 5.14
CA CYS A 4 -7.57 -2.71 6.35
C CYS A 4 -8.57 -2.26 7.42
N SER A 5 -9.25 -3.21 8.06
CA SER A 5 -10.15 -2.92 9.17
C SER A 5 -9.42 -3.05 10.51
N THR A 6 -9.87 -2.29 11.51
CA THR A 6 -9.38 -2.39 12.89
C THR A 6 -9.60 -3.77 13.52
N ASN A 7 -10.46 -4.61 12.91
CA ASN A 7 -10.76 -5.96 13.37
C ASN A 7 -9.87 -7.04 12.71
N GLY A 8 -8.82 -6.68 11.97
CA GLY A 8 -7.88 -7.66 11.42
C GLY A 8 -8.11 -8.08 9.97
N HIS A 9 -9.09 -7.49 9.28
CA HIS A 9 -9.43 -7.89 7.91
C HIS A 9 -8.80 -6.96 6.87
N MET A 10 -8.02 -7.54 5.95
CA MET A 10 -7.53 -6.85 4.75
C MET A 10 -8.39 -7.21 3.55
N ASN A 11 -8.75 -6.20 2.77
CA ASN A 11 -9.53 -6.34 1.54
C ASN A 11 -8.71 -5.78 0.38
N PHE A 12 -8.59 -6.57 -0.69
CA PHE A 12 -7.86 -6.21 -1.89
C PHE A 12 -8.81 -6.26 -3.09
N ASN A 13 -8.84 -5.21 -3.91
CA ASN A 13 -9.59 -5.24 -5.16
C ASN A 13 -8.91 -6.20 -6.16
N VAL A 14 -9.72 -7.02 -6.86
CA VAL A 14 -9.27 -7.95 -7.90
C VAL A 14 -8.46 -7.29 -9.01
N GLU A 15 -8.68 -6.00 -9.30
CA GLU A 15 -7.88 -5.22 -10.25
C GLU A 15 -6.39 -5.17 -9.88
N LEU A 16 -6.04 -5.35 -8.59
CA LEU A 16 -4.66 -5.43 -8.15
C LEU A 16 -3.94 -6.62 -8.80
N LEU A 17 -4.64 -7.70 -9.16
CA LEU A 17 -4.04 -8.87 -9.82
C LEU A 17 -3.45 -8.55 -11.20
N LEU A 18 -3.77 -7.40 -11.78
CA LEU A 18 -3.24 -6.94 -13.06
C LEU A 18 -1.95 -6.10 -12.92
N LEU A 19 -1.51 -5.85 -11.69
CA LEU A 19 -0.37 -5.02 -11.38
C LEU A 19 0.92 -5.85 -11.22
N ASP A 20 2.06 -5.18 -11.38
CA ASP A 20 3.36 -5.79 -11.14
C ASP A 20 3.56 -6.15 -9.66
N GLN A 21 4.36 -7.19 -9.41
CA GLN A 21 4.63 -7.71 -8.07
C GLN A 21 5.11 -6.62 -7.09
N ALA A 22 5.94 -5.67 -7.52
CA ALA A 22 6.41 -4.58 -6.66
C ALA A 22 5.26 -3.70 -6.14
N LEU A 23 4.17 -3.55 -6.91
CA LEU A 23 2.97 -2.82 -6.48
C LEU A 23 2.16 -3.67 -5.48
N TRP A 24 2.18 -5.00 -5.60
CA TRP A 24 1.59 -5.87 -4.59
C TRP A 24 2.33 -5.76 -3.26
N ASP A 25 3.66 -5.83 -3.29
CA ASP A 25 4.50 -5.69 -2.09
C ASP A 25 4.20 -4.36 -1.38
N TYR A 26 4.11 -3.26 -2.14
CA TYR A 26 3.69 -1.97 -1.60
C TYR A 26 2.32 -2.05 -0.91
N VAL A 27 1.29 -2.54 -1.59
CA VAL A 27 -0.10 -2.52 -1.06
C VAL A 27 -0.23 -3.44 0.14
N ILE A 28 0.38 -4.62 0.12
CA ILE A 28 0.34 -5.58 1.23
C ILE A 28 1.03 -5.00 2.47
N VAL A 29 2.25 -4.48 2.32
CA VAL A 29 2.98 -3.87 3.45
C VAL A 29 2.25 -2.62 3.95
N HIS A 30 1.66 -1.82 3.06
CA HIS A 30 0.83 -0.67 3.42
C HIS A 30 -0.34 -1.10 4.31
N GLU A 31 -1.16 -2.08 3.89
CA GLU A 31 -2.31 -2.52 4.68
C GLU A 31 -1.91 -3.19 6.00
N LEU A 32 -0.78 -3.91 6.03
CA LEU A 32 -0.25 -4.51 7.26
C LEU A 32 0.22 -3.45 8.26
N LEU A 33 0.83 -2.36 7.80
CA LEU A 33 1.32 -1.31 8.69
C LEU A 33 0.20 -0.56 9.41
N HIS A 34 -1.02 -0.54 8.84
CA HIS A 34 -2.19 0.06 9.49
C HIS A 34 -2.53 -0.58 10.84
N PHE A 35 -2.14 -1.82 11.08
CA PHE A 35 -2.30 -2.47 12.40
C PHE A 35 -1.41 -1.87 13.50
N PHE A 36 -0.27 -1.29 13.12
CA PHE A 36 0.73 -0.83 14.09
C PHE A 36 0.78 0.69 14.16
N VAL A 37 0.65 1.38 13.02
CA VAL A 37 0.78 2.83 12.91
C VAL A 37 -0.29 3.35 11.96
N PRO A 38 -1.52 3.67 12.39
CA PRO A 38 -2.62 3.98 11.45
C PRO A 38 -2.44 5.29 10.65
N ASN A 39 -1.45 6.12 11.01
CA ASN A 39 -1.22 7.42 10.38
C ASN A 39 0.05 7.39 9.52
N HIS A 40 -0.03 7.87 8.27
CA HIS A 40 1.09 7.94 7.30
C HIS A 40 2.15 9.03 7.60
N GLY A 41 2.45 9.26 8.89
CA GLY A 41 3.44 10.23 9.36
C GLY A 41 4.89 9.73 9.23
N LYS A 42 5.84 10.42 9.88
CA LYS A 42 7.29 10.07 9.78
C LYS A 42 7.59 8.62 10.15
N LEU A 43 7.00 8.12 11.24
CA LEU A 43 7.20 6.74 11.68
C LEU A 43 6.75 5.72 10.63
N TRP A 44 5.57 5.92 10.04
CA TRP A 44 5.08 5.08 8.94
C TRP A 44 6.04 5.03 7.77
N LYS A 45 6.51 6.20 7.32
CA LYS A 45 7.44 6.29 6.18
C LYS A 45 8.76 5.58 6.47
N SER A 46 9.26 5.66 7.71
CA SER A 46 10.44 4.92 8.14
C SER A 46 10.22 3.41 8.11
N LEU A 47 9.05 2.92 8.54
CA LEU A 47 8.73 1.49 8.52
C LEU A 47 8.52 0.97 7.10
N MET A 48 7.81 1.71 6.24
CA MET A 48 7.70 1.38 4.81
C MET A 48 9.10 1.27 4.17
N ARG A 49 10.01 2.22 4.43
CA ARG A 49 11.39 2.16 3.94
C ARG A 49 12.17 0.98 4.49
N LEU A 50 11.99 0.65 5.77
CA LEU A 50 12.64 -0.51 6.38
C LEU A 50 12.24 -1.82 5.68
N HIS A 51 10.99 -1.95 5.25
CA HIS A 51 10.49 -3.16 4.61
C HIS A 51 10.73 -3.21 3.10
N LEU A 52 10.62 -2.07 2.41
CA LEU A 52 10.58 -2.02 0.93
C LEU A 52 11.67 -1.16 0.29
N GLY A 53 12.49 -0.47 1.07
CA GLY A 53 13.44 0.53 0.56
C GLY A 53 12.73 1.76 0.00
N GLU A 54 13.17 2.26 -1.15
CA GLU A 54 12.61 3.46 -1.80
C GLU A 54 11.26 3.13 -2.48
N TYR A 55 10.22 3.03 -1.66
CA TYR A 55 8.87 2.62 -2.05
C TYR A 55 8.08 3.73 -2.75
N GLU A 56 8.56 4.97 -2.71
CA GLU A 56 7.86 6.16 -3.23
C GLU A 56 7.55 6.05 -4.73
N MET A 57 8.35 5.26 -5.48
CA MET A 57 8.06 4.99 -6.89
C MET A 57 6.77 4.20 -7.07
N GLN A 58 6.54 3.19 -6.24
CA GLN A 58 5.33 2.36 -6.23
C GLN A 58 4.12 3.17 -5.77
N GLU A 59 4.28 4.04 -4.77
CA GLU A 59 3.25 4.98 -4.33
C GLU A 59 2.81 5.89 -5.48
N ALA A 60 3.76 6.49 -6.20
CA ALA A 60 3.48 7.35 -7.33
C ALA A 60 2.80 6.60 -8.48
N ALA A 61 3.24 5.37 -8.78
CA ALA A 61 2.65 4.51 -9.80
C ALA A 61 1.18 4.17 -9.48
N LEU A 62 0.89 3.76 -8.24
CA LEU A 62 -0.48 3.46 -7.79
C LEU A 62 -1.38 4.69 -7.82
N ARG A 63 -0.87 5.86 -7.44
CA ARG A 63 -1.60 7.14 -7.56
C ARG A 63 -2.00 7.43 -9.01
N LYS A 64 -1.09 7.21 -9.95
CA LYS A 64 -1.37 7.39 -11.38
C LYS A 64 -2.44 6.43 -11.87
N ILE A 65 -2.38 5.16 -11.47
CA ILE A 65 -3.40 4.15 -11.81
C ILE A 65 -4.76 4.55 -11.24
N ALA A 66 -4.82 4.96 -9.97
CA ALA A 66 -6.07 5.36 -9.31
C ALA A 66 -6.71 6.63 -9.91
N SER A 67 -5.92 7.47 -10.58
CA SER A 67 -6.39 8.69 -11.25
C SER A 67 -6.89 8.49 -12.69
N GLN A 68 -6.69 7.30 -13.26
CA GLN A 68 -7.16 7.02 -14.63
C GLN A 68 -8.68 6.80 -14.63
N PRO A 69 -9.40 7.33 -15.64
CA PRO A 69 -10.82 7.01 -15.81
C PRO A 69 -10.99 5.51 -16.08
N ARG A 70 -11.98 4.89 -15.44
CA ARG A 70 -12.34 3.48 -15.64
C ARG A 70 -12.91 3.23 -17.02
#